data_AF-A0A401JCZ0-F1
#
_entry.id   AF-A0A401JCZ0-F1
#
_cell.length_a   1.000
_cell.length_b   1.000
_cell.length_c   1.000
_cell.angle_alpha   90.00
_cell.angle_beta   90.00
_cell.angle_gamma   90.00
#
_symmetry.space_group_name_H-M   'P 1'
#
loop_
_entity.id
_entity.type
_entity.pdbx_description
1 polymer ?
#
loop_
_entity_poly.entity_id
_entity_poly.type
_entity_poly.pdbx_seq_one_letter_code
_entity_poly.pdbx_strand_id
1 'polypeptide(L)'
;MQKHTLDIAHQRAQPIKLAIFDIDGVMTDGSLFFDDDGREYKAFNSLDGHGLKMLKSTGVDTAIITGRSSQVVTHRAHNLGIAHVYQGVDNKLEAYLHLLEKLGLSAAQTAYMGDDVIDLPVLIRCGLAITVPAAPAVVKQHAHFTTLLGGGCGAVREACEFIMQAQDTYAQVIAHYLQ
;
A
#
# COMPACT_ATOMS: atom_id res chain seq x y z
N MET A 1 13.61 17.36 13.42
CA MET A 1 13.58 16.61 12.15
C MET A 1 12.29 15.82 11.96
N GLN A 2 11.91 14.95 12.91
CA GLN A 2 10.76 14.05 12.76
C GLN A 2 9.40 14.73 12.47
N LYS A 3 9.09 15.84 13.16
CA LYS A 3 7.85 16.61 12.94
C LYS A 3 7.77 17.20 11.52
N HIS A 4 8.87 17.78 11.03
CA HIS A 4 8.93 18.37 9.69
C HIS A 4 8.78 17.32 8.58
N THR A 5 9.35 16.12 8.76
CA THR A 5 9.18 15.00 7.83
C THR A 5 7.72 14.53 7.77
N LEU A 6 7.04 14.45 8.93
CA LEU A 6 5.62 14.12 9.00
C LEU A 6 4.75 15.19 8.33
N ASP A 7 5.06 16.48 8.52
CA ASP A 7 4.34 17.57 7.87
C ASP A 7 4.44 17.48 6.33
N ILE A 8 5.63 17.15 5.79
CA ILE A 8 5.83 16.94 4.35
C ILE A 8 5.06 15.73 3.85
N ALA A 9 5.10 14.61 4.57
CA ALA A 9 4.35 13.41 4.21
C ALA A 9 2.84 13.67 4.19
N HIS A 10 2.33 14.45 5.15
CA HIS A 10 0.92 14.82 5.23
C HIS A 10 0.50 15.68 4.03
N GLN A 11 1.30 16.67 3.63
CA GLN A 11 1.05 17.46 2.41
C GLN A 11 1.02 16.59 1.14
N ARG A 12 1.92 15.60 1.06
CA ARG A 12 1.97 14.65 -0.08
C ARG A 12 0.78 13.69 -0.12
N ALA A 13 0.12 13.45 1.01
CA ALA A 13 -1.04 12.58 1.10
C ALA A 13 -2.35 13.25 0.63
N GLN A 14 -2.41 14.59 0.64
CA GLN A 14 -3.60 15.35 0.22
C GLN A 14 -4.07 15.06 -1.23
N PRO A 15 -3.21 15.06 -2.26
CA PRO A 15 -3.65 14.85 -3.64
C PRO A 15 -3.90 13.37 -4.02
N ILE A 16 -3.74 12.42 -3.10
CA ILE A 16 -3.77 10.99 -3.41
C ILE A 16 -5.16 10.55 -3.87
N LYS A 17 -5.21 9.92 -5.05
CA LYS A 17 -6.41 9.32 -5.65
C LYS A 17 -6.29 7.81 -5.81
N LEU A 18 -5.07 7.28 -5.73
CA LEU A 18 -4.76 5.86 -5.85
C LEU A 18 -3.70 5.47 -4.84
N ALA A 19 -3.98 4.46 -4.01
CA ALA A 19 -3.02 3.83 -3.11
C ALA A 19 -2.64 2.43 -3.63
N ILE A 20 -1.35 2.24 -3.89
CA ILE A 20 -0.80 1.01 -4.49
C ILE A 20 0.02 0.29 -3.43
N PHE A 21 -0.17 -1.01 -3.29
CA PHE A 21 0.48 -1.83 -2.28
C PHE A 21 1.24 -2.99 -2.92
N ASP A 22 2.46 -3.23 -2.46
CA ASP A 22 3.06 -4.55 -2.58
C ASP A 22 2.32 -5.57 -1.69
N ILE A 23 2.61 -6.86 -1.89
CA ILE A 23 2.04 -7.94 -1.09
C ILE A 23 3.00 -8.36 0.03
N ASP A 24 4.18 -8.85 -0.31
CA ASP A 24 4.98 -9.66 0.60
C ASP A 24 5.90 -8.76 1.43
N GLY A 25 5.63 -8.64 2.74
CA GLY A 25 6.31 -7.68 3.61
C GLY A 25 5.54 -6.36 3.80
N VAL A 26 4.45 -6.18 3.05
CA VAL A 26 3.50 -5.06 3.18
C VAL A 26 2.12 -5.54 3.64
N MET A 27 1.37 -6.23 2.78
CA MET A 27 0.06 -6.81 3.12
C MET A 27 0.19 -8.13 3.90
N THR A 28 1.38 -8.73 3.90
CA THR A 28 1.80 -9.88 4.70
C THR A 28 3.03 -9.50 5.54
N ASP A 29 3.44 -10.38 6.45
CA ASP A 29 4.68 -10.23 7.24
C ASP A 29 5.96 -10.58 6.45
N GLY A 30 5.83 -10.93 5.16
CA GLY A 30 6.92 -11.37 4.30
C GLY A 30 7.23 -12.86 4.37
N SER A 31 6.58 -13.60 5.27
CA SER A 31 6.73 -15.05 5.36
C SER A 31 6.07 -15.76 4.17
N LEU A 32 6.77 -16.74 3.60
CA LEU A 32 6.20 -17.64 2.58
C LEU A 32 6.06 -19.03 3.18
N PHE A 33 4.82 -19.51 3.28
CA PHE A 33 4.51 -20.84 3.79
C PHE A 33 4.34 -21.81 2.63
N PHE A 34 5.08 -22.92 2.66
CA PHE A 34 4.96 -24.01 1.71
C PHE A 34 4.54 -25.29 2.43
N ASP A 35 3.64 -26.08 1.83
CA ASP A 35 3.37 -27.45 2.28
C ASP A 35 4.22 -28.48 1.52
N ASP A 36 4.13 -29.74 1.92
CA ASP A 36 4.87 -30.86 1.31
C ASP A 36 4.48 -31.11 -0.17
N ASP A 37 3.31 -30.60 -0.61
CA ASP A 37 2.84 -30.65 -2.00
C ASP A 37 3.34 -29.43 -2.82
N GLY A 38 4.10 -28.52 -2.19
CA GLY A 38 4.60 -27.30 -2.82
C GLY A 38 3.56 -26.18 -2.96
N ARG A 39 2.41 -26.27 -2.28
CA ARG A 39 1.41 -25.19 -2.28
C ARG A 39 1.87 -24.02 -1.41
N GLU A 40 1.68 -22.81 -1.91
CA GLU A 40 2.00 -21.57 -1.20
C GLU A 40 0.78 -21.02 -0.45
N TYR A 41 1.00 -20.61 0.81
CA TYR A 41 0.02 -19.94 1.66
C TYR A 41 0.55 -18.58 2.10
N LYS A 42 -0.36 -17.61 2.29
CA LYS A 42 -0.05 -16.27 2.80
C LYS A 42 -1.04 -15.89 3.91
N ALA A 43 -0.53 -15.23 4.95
CA ALA A 43 -1.35 -14.64 5.99
C ALA A 43 -1.56 -13.14 5.73
N PHE A 44 -2.82 -12.72 5.66
CA PHE A 44 -3.19 -11.30 5.55
C PHE A 44 -3.83 -10.81 6.84
N ASN A 45 -3.74 -9.51 7.10
CA ASN A 45 -4.36 -8.89 8.26
C ASN A 45 -5.81 -8.46 8.01
N SER A 46 -6.69 -8.67 8.99
CA SER A 46 -8.09 -8.24 8.93
C SER A 46 -8.25 -6.71 9.06
N LEU A 47 -7.43 -6.06 9.90
CA LEU A 47 -7.44 -4.60 10.07
C LEU A 47 -6.99 -3.90 8.78
N ASP A 48 -5.96 -4.42 8.12
CA ASP A 48 -5.49 -3.91 6.82
C ASP A 48 -6.60 -3.99 5.77
N GLY A 49 -7.28 -5.15 5.69
CA GLY A 49 -8.41 -5.32 4.79
C GLY A 49 -9.56 -4.35 5.06
N HIS A 50 -9.83 -4.03 6.33
CA HIS A 50 -10.84 -3.04 6.69
C HIS A 50 -10.38 -1.60 6.36
N GLY A 51 -9.11 -1.27 6.62
CA GLY A 51 -8.51 0.02 6.28
C GLY A 51 -8.61 0.32 4.78
N LEU A 52 -8.36 -0.67 3.93
CA LEU A 52 -8.52 -0.54 2.47
C LEU A 52 -9.97 -0.24 2.07
N LYS A 53 -10.94 -0.87 2.72
CA LYS A 53 -12.37 -0.60 2.47
C LYS A 53 -12.77 0.79 2.95
N MET A 54 -12.27 1.22 4.10
CA MET A 54 -12.47 2.58 4.62
C MET A 54 -11.91 3.61 3.65
N LEU A 55 -10.65 3.46 3.22
CA LEU A 55 -10.01 4.37 2.27
C LEU A 55 -10.76 4.40 0.93
N LYS A 56 -11.19 3.24 0.42
CA LYS A 56 -11.99 3.18 -0.81
C LYS A 56 -13.30 3.96 -0.69
N SER A 57 -13.94 3.94 0.49
CA SER A 57 -15.20 4.67 0.72
C SER A 57 -15.06 6.20 0.65
N THR A 58 -13.83 6.72 0.75
CA THR A 58 -13.55 8.16 0.62
C THR A 58 -13.22 8.58 -0.82
N GLY A 59 -13.27 7.65 -1.77
CA GLY A 59 -13.00 7.91 -3.19
C GLY A 59 -11.55 7.71 -3.62
N VAL A 60 -10.69 7.17 -2.75
CA VAL A 60 -9.31 6.78 -3.09
C VAL A 60 -9.31 5.33 -3.54
N ASP A 61 -8.98 5.09 -4.82
CA ASP A 61 -8.88 3.73 -5.35
C ASP A 61 -7.66 2.99 -4.80
N THR A 62 -7.69 1.66 -4.90
CA THR A 62 -6.61 0.79 -4.43
C THR A 62 -6.13 -0.14 -5.54
N ALA A 63 -4.83 -0.44 -5.53
CA ALA A 63 -4.19 -1.36 -6.47
C ALA A 63 -3.12 -2.23 -5.80
N ILE A 64 -2.79 -3.35 -6.44
CA ILE A 64 -1.70 -4.25 -6.08
C ILE A 64 -0.71 -4.33 -7.24
N ILE A 65 0.58 -4.22 -6.92
CA ILE A 65 1.68 -4.56 -7.83
C ILE A 65 2.65 -5.47 -7.07
N THR A 66 2.78 -6.72 -7.51
CA THR A 66 3.66 -7.71 -6.87
C THR A 66 4.47 -8.50 -7.90
N GLY A 67 5.70 -8.85 -7.53
CA GLY A 67 6.56 -9.69 -8.34
C GLY A 67 6.16 -11.16 -8.33
N ARG A 68 5.42 -11.61 -7.31
CA ARG A 68 4.94 -13.00 -7.25
C ARG A 68 3.59 -13.15 -7.93
N SER A 69 3.26 -14.38 -8.31
CA SER A 69 1.93 -14.74 -8.82
C SER A 69 1.35 -15.85 -7.98
N SER A 70 0.14 -15.64 -7.45
CA SER A 70 -0.57 -16.67 -6.66
C SER A 70 -2.09 -16.51 -6.75
N GLN A 71 -2.80 -17.64 -6.65
CA GLN A 71 -4.26 -17.62 -6.52
C GLN A 71 -4.71 -16.97 -5.20
N VAL A 72 -3.91 -17.09 -4.15
CA VAL A 72 -4.16 -16.51 -2.83
C VAL A 72 -4.30 -14.98 -2.91
N VAL A 73 -3.40 -14.30 -3.62
CA VAL A 73 -3.49 -12.84 -3.87
C VAL A 73 -4.73 -12.50 -4.70
N THR A 74 -5.04 -13.29 -5.73
CA THR A 74 -6.23 -13.10 -6.57
C THR A 74 -7.52 -13.15 -5.73
N HIS A 75 -7.67 -14.17 -4.87
CA HIS A 75 -8.82 -14.30 -3.97
C HIS A 75 -8.91 -13.14 -2.97
N ARG A 76 -7.77 -12.72 -2.40
CA ARG A 76 -7.73 -11.61 -1.46
C ARG A 76 -8.13 -10.30 -2.12
N ALA A 77 -7.61 -10.01 -3.31
CA ALA A 77 -7.96 -8.81 -4.07
C ALA A 77 -9.46 -8.77 -4.41
N HIS A 78 -10.03 -9.90 -4.85
CA HIS A 78 -11.46 -10.01 -5.08
C HIS A 78 -12.29 -9.76 -3.82
N ASN A 79 -11.90 -10.36 -2.68
CA ASN A 79 -12.57 -10.16 -1.39
C ASN A 79 -12.59 -8.69 -0.91
N LEU A 80 -11.55 -7.93 -1.27
CA LEU A 80 -11.41 -6.52 -0.92
C LEU A 80 -11.96 -5.58 -2.00
N GLY A 81 -12.33 -6.09 -3.17
CA GLY A 81 -12.78 -5.30 -4.31
C GLY A 81 -11.68 -4.42 -4.90
N ILE A 82 -10.43 -4.88 -4.88
CA ILE A 82 -9.28 -4.20 -5.49
C ILE A 82 -9.35 -4.44 -7.01
N ALA A 83 -9.58 -3.38 -7.78
CA ALA A 83 -9.86 -3.48 -9.22
C ALA A 83 -8.59 -3.65 -10.07
N HIS A 84 -7.44 -3.22 -9.56
CA HIS A 84 -6.18 -3.17 -10.29
C HIS A 84 -5.17 -4.09 -9.63
N VAL A 85 -4.92 -5.25 -10.24
CA VAL A 85 -4.02 -6.28 -9.69
C VAL A 85 -3.02 -6.67 -10.77
N TYR A 86 -1.74 -6.40 -10.50
CA TYR A 86 -0.62 -6.78 -11.35
C TYR A 86 0.24 -7.79 -10.58
N GLN A 87 0.30 -9.02 -11.08
CA GLN A 87 1.05 -10.13 -10.49
C GLN A 87 2.11 -10.62 -11.48
N GLY A 88 3.16 -11.26 -10.96
CA GLY A 88 4.28 -11.73 -11.79
C GLY A 88 5.05 -10.59 -12.44
N VAL A 89 5.12 -9.43 -11.77
CA VAL A 89 5.73 -8.21 -12.31
C VAL A 89 7.22 -8.16 -11.98
N ASP A 90 8.06 -8.44 -12.96
CA ASP A 90 9.52 -8.29 -12.81
C ASP A 90 9.95 -6.81 -12.74
N ASN A 91 9.33 -5.97 -13.58
CA ASN A 91 9.59 -4.53 -13.64
C ASN A 91 8.41 -3.73 -13.06
N LYS A 92 8.46 -3.47 -11.75
CA LYS A 92 7.38 -2.73 -11.05
C LYS A 92 7.19 -1.31 -11.58
N LEU A 93 8.25 -0.67 -12.08
CA LEU A 93 8.16 0.67 -12.66
C LEU A 93 7.31 0.68 -13.93
N GLU A 94 7.49 -0.32 -14.81
CA GLU A 94 6.71 -0.42 -16.04
C GLU A 94 5.23 -0.66 -15.75
N ALA A 95 4.91 -1.60 -14.86
CA ALA A 95 3.52 -1.84 -14.44
C ALA A 95 2.89 -0.60 -13.81
N TYR A 96 3.64 0.13 -12.99
CA TYR A 96 3.20 1.38 -12.37
C TYR A 96 2.90 2.47 -13.40
N LEU A 97 3.80 2.69 -14.37
CA LEU A 97 3.60 3.70 -15.43
C LEU A 97 2.40 3.34 -16.32
N HIS A 98 2.25 2.08 -16.67
CA HIS A 98 1.09 1.60 -17.43
C HIS A 98 -0.23 1.79 -16.65
N LEU A 99 -0.23 1.57 -15.33
CA LEU A 99 -1.41 1.82 -14.49
C LEU A 99 -1.76 3.31 -14.41
N LEU A 100 -0.76 4.19 -14.27
CA LEU A 100 -0.95 5.65 -14.29
C LEU A 100 -1.59 6.10 -15.60
N GLU A 101 -1.06 5.63 -16.75
CA GLU A 101 -1.60 5.93 -18.07
C GLU A 101 -3.04 5.46 -18.21
N LYS A 102 -3.32 4.21 -17.84
CA LYS A 102 -4.67 3.62 -17.87
C LYS A 102 -5.70 4.43 -17.08
N LEU A 103 -5.29 5.01 -15.95
CA LEU A 103 -6.16 5.78 -15.07
C LEU A 103 -6.13 7.29 -15.31
N GLY A 104 -5.28 7.77 -16.23
CA GLY A 104 -5.08 9.20 -16.46
C GLY A 104 -4.58 9.94 -15.21
N LEU A 105 -3.79 9.27 -14.37
CA LEU A 105 -3.26 9.83 -13.12
C LEU A 105 -1.82 10.29 -13.29
N SER A 106 -1.46 11.34 -12.55
CA SER A 106 -0.07 11.75 -12.36
C SER A 106 0.56 11.02 -11.19
N ALA A 107 1.89 10.89 -11.19
CA ALA A 107 2.60 10.26 -10.08
C ALA A 107 2.31 10.94 -8.73
N ALA A 108 2.17 12.28 -8.71
CA ALA A 108 1.83 13.08 -7.54
C ALA A 108 0.48 12.72 -6.90
N GLN A 109 -0.42 12.08 -7.64
CA GLN A 109 -1.73 11.63 -7.16
C GLN A 109 -1.73 10.17 -6.69
N THR A 110 -0.55 9.55 -6.57
CA THR A 110 -0.42 8.14 -6.17
C THR A 110 0.41 7.97 -4.91
N ALA A 111 -0.07 7.11 -4.02
CA ALA A 111 0.72 6.58 -2.92
C ALA A 111 1.20 5.18 -3.30
N TYR A 112 2.44 4.84 -2.96
CA TYR A 112 2.96 3.48 -3.12
C TYR A 112 3.56 3.00 -1.80
N MET A 113 3.18 1.80 -1.37
CA MET A 113 3.72 1.15 -0.19
C MET A 113 4.48 -0.11 -0.57
N GLY A 114 5.79 -0.13 -0.29
CA GLY A 114 6.71 -1.23 -0.56
C GLY A 114 7.70 -1.42 0.58
N ASP A 115 8.33 -2.59 0.66
CA ASP A 115 9.23 -2.95 1.76
C ASP A 115 10.65 -3.32 1.32
N ASP A 116 10.91 -3.55 0.03
CA ASP A 116 12.24 -3.98 -0.44
C ASP A 116 12.78 -3.15 -1.62
N VAL A 117 14.04 -3.39 -2.00
CA VAL A 117 14.76 -2.66 -3.04
C VAL A 117 14.10 -2.72 -4.41
N ILE A 118 13.34 -3.78 -4.69
CA ILE A 118 12.56 -3.94 -5.93
C ILE A 118 11.43 -2.90 -6.05
N ASP A 119 11.03 -2.26 -4.94
CA ASP A 119 10.02 -1.20 -4.90
C ASP A 119 10.62 0.20 -5.12
N LEU A 120 11.93 0.37 -4.91
CA LEU A 120 12.60 1.68 -5.02
C LEU A 120 12.30 2.40 -6.33
N PRO A 121 12.28 1.75 -7.51
CA PRO A 121 11.93 2.43 -8.76
C PRO A 121 10.57 3.14 -8.72
N VAL A 122 9.58 2.61 -8.00
CA VAL A 122 8.27 3.25 -7.86
C VAL A 122 8.27 4.23 -6.69
N LEU A 123 8.85 3.84 -5.53
CA LEU A 123 8.89 4.68 -4.33
C LEU A 123 9.49 6.07 -4.60
N ILE A 124 10.60 6.15 -5.36
CA ILE A 124 11.26 7.44 -5.64
C ILE A 124 10.51 8.33 -6.64
N ARG A 125 9.43 7.82 -7.26
CA ARG A 125 8.67 8.52 -8.31
C ARG A 125 7.24 8.88 -7.89
N CYS A 126 6.62 8.07 -7.04
CA CYS A 126 5.26 8.32 -6.57
C CYS A 126 5.14 9.59 -5.71
N GLY A 127 3.91 10.09 -5.55
CA GLY A 127 3.60 11.31 -4.79
C GLY A 127 3.84 11.14 -3.30
N LEU A 128 3.41 10.00 -2.76
CA LEU A 128 3.61 9.59 -1.37
C LEU A 128 4.22 8.19 -1.32
N ALA A 129 5.46 8.11 -0.83
CA ALA A 129 6.20 6.86 -0.71
C ALA A 129 6.10 6.38 0.73
N ILE A 130 5.57 5.18 0.93
CA ILE A 130 5.32 4.59 2.25
C ILE A 130 6.13 3.30 2.37
N THR A 131 6.67 3.03 3.54
CA THR A 131 7.33 1.75 3.83
C THR A 131 7.08 1.30 5.27
N VAL A 132 7.55 0.10 5.62
CA VAL A 132 7.40 -0.54 6.93
C VAL A 132 8.70 -0.49 7.74
N PRO A 133 8.66 -0.64 9.08
CA PRO A 133 9.86 -0.64 9.93
C PRO A 133 10.92 -1.67 9.52
N ALA A 134 10.47 -2.86 9.08
CA ALA A 134 11.31 -3.99 8.70
C ALA A 134 12.05 -3.79 7.38
N ALA A 135 11.66 -2.80 6.57
CA ALA A 135 12.27 -2.53 5.28
C ALA A 135 13.79 -2.21 5.41
N PRO A 136 14.63 -2.56 4.42
CA PRO A 136 16.03 -2.19 4.39
C PRO A 136 16.24 -0.69 4.58
N ALA A 137 17.37 -0.30 5.17
CA ALA A 137 17.67 1.10 5.46
C ALA A 137 17.60 2.00 4.22
N VAL A 138 18.05 1.50 3.06
CA VAL A 138 17.98 2.22 1.79
C VAL A 138 16.54 2.50 1.35
N VAL A 139 15.60 1.59 1.60
CA VAL A 139 14.17 1.80 1.31
C VAL A 139 13.61 2.89 2.21
N LYS A 140 13.90 2.81 3.52
CA LYS A 140 13.48 3.82 4.51
C LYS A 140 14.02 5.22 4.21
N GLN A 141 15.24 5.33 3.68
CA GLN A 141 15.82 6.62 3.27
C GLN A 141 15.06 7.29 2.12
N HIS A 142 14.35 6.51 1.30
CA HIS A 142 13.58 7.01 0.15
C HIS A 142 12.07 7.04 0.39
N ALA A 143 11.62 6.58 1.56
CA ALA A 143 10.22 6.70 1.96
C ALA A 143 9.94 8.08 2.54
N HIS A 144 8.78 8.64 2.21
CA HIS A 144 8.27 9.87 2.81
C HIS A 144 7.65 9.59 4.18
N PHE A 145 7.05 8.41 4.35
CA PHE A 145 6.44 7.95 5.58
C PHE A 145 6.86 6.50 5.86
N THR A 146 7.24 6.21 7.09
CA THR A 146 7.44 4.85 7.57
C THR A 146 6.40 4.59 8.65
N THR A 147 5.60 3.52 8.48
CA THR A 147 4.60 3.15 9.47
C THR A 147 5.26 2.75 10.79
N LEU A 148 4.51 2.80 11.89
CA LEU A 148 4.90 2.25 13.18
C LEU A 148 4.69 0.74 13.22
N LEU A 149 3.59 0.26 12.62
CA LEU A 149 3.27 -1.16 12.53
C LEU A 149 4.04 -1.84 11.38
N GLY A 150 4.27 -3.15 11.52
CA GLY A 150 4.90 -3.99 10.50
C GLY A 150 3.92 -4.50 9.44
N GLY A 151 4.47 -4.97 8.32
CA GLY A 151 3.70 -5.64 7.27
C GLY A 151 2.89 -6.81 7.82
N GLY A 152 1.67 -7.01 7.30
CA GLY A 152 0.74 -8.04 7.80
C GLY A 152 0.25 -7.83 9.24
N CYS A 153 0.63 -6.73 9.89
CA CYS A 153 0.34 -6.44 11.30
C CYS A 153 -0.46 -5.14 11.50
N GLY A 154 -1.06 -4.57 10.44
CA GLY A 154 -1.80 -3.31 10.53
C GLY A 154 -1.10 -2.12 9.85
N ALA A 155 0.06 -2.30 9.21
CA ALA A 155 0.76 -1.21 8.54
C ALA A 155 -0.03 -0.61 7.37
N VAL A 156 -0.76 -1.45 6.61
CA VAL A 156 -1.61 -0.96 5.52
C VAL A 156 -2.80 -0.19 6.08
N ARG A 157 -3.36 -0.63 7.21
CA ARG A 157 -4.38 0.12 7.96
C ARG A 157 -3.85 1.50 8.37
N GLU A 158 -2.66 1.56 8.95
CA GLU A 158 -2.01 2.81 9.35
C GLU A 158 -1.81 3.76 8.16
N ALA A 159 -1.34 3.24 7.02
CA ALA A 159 -1.19 4.01 5.79
C ALA A 159 -2.53 4.56 5.27
N CYS A 160 -3.60 3.74 5.31
CA CYS A 160 -4.94 4.16 4.92
C CYS A 160 -5.47 5.31 5.81
N GLU A 161 -5.32 5.17 7.14
CA GLU A 161 -5.71 6.22 8.07
C GLU A 161 -4.91 7.50 7.88
N PHE A 162 -3.60 7.39 7.66
CA PHE A 162 -2.74 8.54 7.39
C PHE A 162 -3.22 9.34 6.17
N ILE A 163 -3.57 8.66 5.08
CA ILE A 163 -4.13 9.31 3.87
C ILE A 163 -5.48 9.97 4.20
N MET A 164 -6.39 9.25 4.87
CA MET A 164 -7.71 9.81 5.22
C MET A 164 -7.61 11.01 6.17
N GLN A 165 -6.67 11.00 7.11
CA GLN A 165 -6.40 12.12 8.01
C GLN A 165 -5.88 13.32 7.22
N ALA A 166 -4.95 13.10 6.29
CA ALA A 166 -4.43 14.16 5.45
C ALA A 166 -5.47 14.80 4.53
N GLN A 167 -6.50 14.04 4.16
CA GLN A 167 -7.61 14.49 3.33
C GLN A 167 -8.83 14.95 4.13
N ASP A 168 -8.73 15.04 5.46
CA ASP A 168 -9.83 15.41 6.37
C ASP A 168 -11.09 14.53 6.25
N THR A 169 -10.95 13.30 5.73
CA THR A 169 -12.06 12.34 5.55
C THR A 169 -12.18 11.33 6.69
N TYR A 170 -11.12 11.15 7.49
CA TYR A 170 -11.07 10.14 8.56
C TYR A 170 -12.18 10.30 9.60
N ALA A 171 -12.40 11.52 10.10
CA ALA A 171 -13.39 11.78 11.15
C ALA A 171 -14.81 11.40 10.71
N GLN A 172 -15.16 11.66 9.44
CA GLN A 172 -16.45 11.28 8.88
C GLN A 172 -16.61 9.76 8.79
N VAL A 173 -15.58 9.03 8.36
CA VAL A 173 -15.60 7.57 8.30
C VAL A 173 -15.76 6.98 9.71
N ILE A 174 -15.02 7.48 10.70
CA ILE A 174 -15.10 7.00 12.08
C ILE A 174 -16.46 7.30 12.73
N ALA A 175 -17.05 8.46 12.42
CA ALA A 175 -18.37 8.83 12.96
C ALA A 175 -19.47 7.80 12.63
N HIS A 176 -19.34 7.02 11.55
CA HIS A 176 -20.28 5.93 11.23
C HIS A 176 -20.26 4.79 12.27
N TYR A 177 -19.12 4.55 12.93
CA TYR A 177 -18.94 3.47 13.91
C TYR A 177 -19.20 3.91 15.36
N LEU A 178 -19.25 5.22 15.61
CA LEU A 178 -19.48 5.80 16.95
C LEU A 178 -20.94 6.19 17.19
N GLN A 179 -21.82 5.89 16.24
CA GLN A 179 -23.26 6.12 16.33
C GLN A 179 -23.98 5.04 17.13
#